data_AF-A0A1G6LK36-F1
#
_entry.id   AF-A0A1G6LK36-F1
#
_cell.length_a   1.000
_cell.length_b   1.000
_cell.length_c   1.000
_cell.angle_alpha   90.00
_cell.angle_beta   90.00
_cell.angle_gamma   90.00
#
_symmetry.space_group_name_H-M   'P 1'
#
loop_
_entity.id
_entity.type
_entity.pdbx_description
1 polymer ?
#
loop_
_entity_poly.entity_id
_entity_poly.type
_entity_poly.pdbx_seq_one_letter_code
_entity_poly.pdbx_strand_id
1 'polypeptide(L)'
;MDRVTRKSVYRENISLYRGKKQVVKHGLLAFISGGMLCVLGQLVASGYHYFFSVSTERATSYMLVSFIGLAALATGLGVYRKWAQTFGAGLLVPIVGFVNAMASAAIEHKSEGFFIGIGPQLFRLVGPIIVAGIACAYVLSFARLLIKVFIQ
;
A
#
# COMPACT_ATOMS: atom_id res chain seq x y z
N MET A 1 24.95 13.20 35.23
CA MET A 1 23.70 13.49 34.50
C MET A 1 23.27 12.24 33.73
N ASP A 2 22.26 11.54 34.24
CA ASP A 2 21.85 10.21 33.76
C ASP A 2 21.21 10.22 32.37
N ARG A 3 21.35 9.11 31.62
CA ARG A 3 20.76 8.94 30.27
C ARG A 3 19.24 9.11 30.27
N VAL A 4 18.58 8.82 31.40
CA VAL A 4 17.12 8.94 31.58
C VAL A 4 16.70 10.41 31.59
N THR A 5 17.39 11.25 32.37
CA THR A 5 17.12 12.69 32.50
C THR A 5 17.40 13.46 31.20
N ARG A 6 18.41 13.04 30.42
CA ARG A 6 18.70 13.63 29.11
C ARG A 6 17.56 13.42 28.11
N LYS A 7 16.90 12.25 28.13
CA LYS A 7 15.77 11.92 27.24
C LYS A 7 14.50 12.68 27.59
N SER A 8 14.25 13.02 28.85
CA SER A 8 13.07 13.79 29.26
C SER A 8 13.22 15.26 28.87
N VAL A 9 14.34 15.90 29.22
CA VAL A 9 14.64 17.30 28.88
C VAL A 9 14.66 17.50 27.35
N TYR A 10 15.20 16.53 26.60
CA TYR A 10 15.15 16.57 25.13
C TYR A 10 13.71 16.50 24.59
N ARG A 11 12.86 15.63 25.15
CA ARG A 11 11.45 15.51 24.73
C ARG A 11 10.63 16.76 25.03
N GLU A 12 10.88 17.36 26.19
CA GLU A 12 10.22 18.59 26.64
C GLU A 12 10.58 19.76 25.72
N ASN A 13 11.87 19.94 25.42
CA ASN A 13 12.34 20.96 24.47
C ASN A 13 11.75 20.80 23.06
N ILE A 14 11.53 19.57 22.59
CA ILE A 14 10.92 19.31 21.27
C ILE A 14 9.39 19.50 21.30
N SER A 15 8.76 19.24 22.44
CA SER A 15 7.31 19.35 22.59
C SER A 15 6.81 20.79 22.38
N LEU A 16 7.67 21.79 22.67
CA LEU A 16 7.40 23.22 22.48
C LEU A 16 7.35 23.64 20.99
N TYR A 17 8.09 22.96 20.11
CA TYR A 17 8.10 23.22 18.66
C TYR A 17 7.14 22.32 17.87
N ARG A 18 6.51 21.35 18.53
CA ARG A 18 5.66 20.36 17.88
C ARG A 18 4.21 20.88 17.77
N GLY A 19 3.82 21.33 16.58
CA GLY A 19 2.43 21.72 16.29
C GLY A 19 1.40 20.66 16.71
N LYS A 20 0.24 21.10 17.22
CA LYS A 20 -0.87 20.22 17.64
C LYS A 20 -1.20 19.24 16.51
N LYS A 21 -1.00 17.94 16.72
CA LYS A 21 -1.40 16.91 15.75
C LYS A 21 -2.92 16.93 15.59
N GLN A 22 -3.41 17.32 14.42
CA GLN A 22 -4.84 17.29 14.08
C GLN A 22 -5.27 15.86 13.70
N VAL A 23 -5.13 14.92 14.65
CA VAL A 23 -5.33 13.48 14.41
C VAL A 23 -6.72 13.20 13.83
N VAL A 24 -7.77 13.82 14.38
CA VAL A 24 -9.15 13.63 13.91
C VAL A 24 -9.34 14.14 12.49
N LYS A 25 -8.80 15.32 12.16
CA LYS A 25 -8.91 15.90 10.81
C LYS A 25 -8.20 15.03 9.77
N HIS A 26 -6.98 14.57 10.08
CA HIS A 26 -6.24 13.69 9.17
C HIS A 26 -6.88 12.31 9.05
N GLY A 27 -7.45 11.79 10.14
CA GLY A 27 -8.20 10.52 10.14
C GLY A 27 -9.43 10.59 9.24
N LEU A 28 -10.24 11.64 9.38
CA LEU A 28 -11.43 11.83 8.54
C LEU A 28 -11.06 12.00 7.06
N LEU A 29 -10.02 12.79 6.77
CA LEU A 29 -9.52 12.96 5.41
C LEU A 29 -9.02 11.65 4.80
N ALA A 30 -8.31 10.83 5.58
CA ALA A 30 -7.82 9.51 5.15
C ALA A 30 -8.96 8.52 4.91
N PHE A 31 -10.01 8.57 5.74
CA PHE A 31 -11.20 7.74 5.56
C PHE A 31 -11.94 8.11 4.27
N ILE A 32 -12.18 9.41 4.04
CA ILE A 32 -12.86 9.89 2.84
C ILE A 32 -12.03 9.58 1.59
N SER A 33 -10.72 9.82 1.62
CA SER A 33 -9.86 9.58 0.45
C SER A 33 -9.73 8.09 0.12
N GLY A 34 -9.62 7.23 1.14
CA GLY A 34 -9.66 5.77 0.96
C GLY A 34 -11.00 5.29 0.42
N GLY A 35 -12.11 5.77 0.98
CA GLY A 35 -13.47 5.43 0.52
C GLY A 35 -13.71 5.88 -0.93
N MET A 36 -13.27 7.09 -1.29
CA MET A 36 -13.35 7.59 -2.66
C MET A 36 -12.55 6.72 -3.63
N LEU A 37 -11.35 6.27 -3.23
CA LEU A 37 -10.55 5.35 -4.05
C LEU A 37 -11.25 3.99 -4.24
N CYS A 38 -11.91 3.46 -3.21
CA CYS A 38 -12.70 2.24 -3.33
C CYS A 38 -13.88 2.40 -4.28
N VAL A 39 -14.61 3.52 -4.21
CA VAL A 39 -15.70 3.83 -5.15
C VAL A 39 -15.18 3.92 -6.58
N LEU A 40 -14.03 4.59 -6.79
CA LEU A 40 -13.38 4.65 -8.11
C LEU A 40 -12.97 3.26 -8.62
N GLY A 41 -12.42 2.41 -7.75
CA GLY A 41 -12.08 1.03 -8.10
C GLY A 41 -13.31 0.22 -8.50
N GLN A 42 -14.40 0.33 -7.74
CA GLN A 42 -15.66 -0.34 -8.07
C GLN A 42 -16.22 0.15 -9.40
N LEU A 43 -16.20 1.46 -9.68
CA LEU A 43 -16.67 2.03 -10.95
C LEU A 43 -15.87 1.51 -12.13
N VAL A 44 -14.54 1.44 -12.01
CA VAL A 44 -13.66 0.94 -13.08
C VAL A 44 -13.89 -0.56 -13.29
N ALA A 45 -14.01 -1.37 -12.23
CA ALA A 45 -14.30 -2.79 -12.35
C ALA A 45 -15.68 -3.05 -12.97
N SER A 46 -16.72 -2.34 -12.53
CA SER A 46 -18.07 -2.41 -13.13
C SER A 46 -18.08 -1.94 -14.58
N GLY A 47 -17.28 -0.91 -14.92
CA GLY A 47 -17.07 -0.47 -16.29
C GLY A 47 -16.46 -1.57 -17.15
N TYR A 48 -15.38 -2.23 -16.69
CA TYR A 48 -14.80 -3.36 -17.41
C TYR A 48 -15.79 -4.50 -17.62
N HIS A 49 -16.57 -4.83 -16.59
CA HIS A 49 -17.61 -5.85 -16.71
C HIS A 49 -18.66 -5.47 -17.78
N TYR A 50 -19.12 -4.21 -17.78
CA TYR A 50 -20.14 -3.73 -18.72
C TYR A 50 -19.63 -3.62 -20.16
N PHE A 51 -18.46 -3.02 -20.37
CA PHE A 51 -17.93 -2.76 -21.72
C PHE A 51 -17.29 -3.98 -22.37
N PHE A 52 -16.58 -4.81 -21.59
CA PHE A 52 -15.85 -5.96 -22.12
C PHE A 52 -16.58 -7.30 -21.88
N SER A 53 -17.75 -7.29 -21.24
CA SER A 53 -18.57 -8.49 -20.94
C SER A 53 -17.77 -9.61 -20.27
N VAL A 54 -16.79 -9.23 -19.43
CA VAL A 54 -15.92 -10.18 -18.70
C VAL A 54 -16.49 -10.50 -17.32
N SER A 55 -16.20 -11.69 -16.81
CA SER A 55 -16.61 -12.08 -15.45
C SER A 55 -16.11 -11.10 -14.39
N THR A 56 -16.84 -10.96 -13.29
CA THR A 56 -16.53 -10.04 -12.18
C THR A 56 -15.11 -10.23 -11.63
N GLU A 57 -14.62 -11.48 -11.62
CA GLU A 57 -13.29 -11.84 -11.16
C GLU A 57 -12.18 -11.32 -12.10
N ARG A 58 -12.40 -11.44 -13.42
CA ARG A 58 -11.50 -10.88 -14.43
C ARG A 58 -11.56 -9.37 -14.48
N ALA A 59 -12.75 -8.79 -14.34
CA ALA A 59 -12.94 -7.34 -14.28
C ALA A 59 -12.17 -6.71 -13.11
N THR A 60 -12.20 -7.36 -11.94
CA THR A 60 -11.43 -6.94 -10.77
C THR A 60 -9.93 -7.04 -11.03
N SER A 61 -9.48 -8.12 -11.68
CA SER A 61 -8.07 -8.31 -12.04
C SER A 61 -7.58 -7.19 -12.98
N TYR A 62 -8.37 -6.82 -13.99
CA TYR A 62 -8.04 -5.73 -14.91
C TYR A 62 -8.04 -4.37 -14.21
N MET A 63 -8.98 -4.12 -13.31
CA MET A 63 -9.00 -2.90 -12.49
C MET A 63 -7.73 -2.77 -11.65
N LEU A 64 -7.30 -3.86 -10.98
CA LEU A 64 -6.05 -3.86 -10.21
C LEU A 64 -4.82 -3.58 -11.08
N VAL A 65 -4.70 -4.25 -12.24
CA VAL A 65 -3.58 -4.02 -13.17
C VAL A 65 -3.53 -2.57 -13.65
N SER A 66 -4.68 -2.00 -14.02
CA SER A 66 -4.77 -0.59 -14.44
C SER A 66 -4.36 0.36 -13.31
N PHE A 67 -4.82 0.11 -12.06
CA PHE A 67 -4.49 0.96 -10.91
C PHE A 67 -3.00 0.86 -10.55
N ILE A 68 -2.42 -0.33 -10.59
CA ILE A 68 -0.99 -0.56 -10.37
C ILE A 68 -0.18 0.16 -11.45
N GLY A 69 -0.54 0.01 -12.73
CA GLY A 69 0.14 0.67 -13.84
C GLY A 69 0.08 2.19 -13.73
N LEU A 70 -1.10 2.74 -13.49
CA LEU A 70 -1.30 4.19 -13.32
C LEU A 70 -0.53 4.74 -12.11
N ALA A 71 -0.52 4.03 -10.98
CA ALA A 71 0.22 4.45 -9.80
C ALA A 71 1.74 4.41 -10.01
N ALA A 72 2.26 3.38 -10.69
CA ALA A 72 3.67 3.29 -11.03
C ALA A 72 4.10 4.44 -11.96
N LEU A 73 3.30 4.73 -12.99
CA LEU A 73 3.53 5.86 -13.90
C LEU A 73 3.47 7.21 -13.17
N ALA A 74 2.42 7.43 -12.38
CA ALA A 74 2.26 8.66 -11.59
C ALA A 74 3.40 8.85 -10.58
N THR A 75 3.97 7.76 -10.05
CA THR A 75 5.13 7.78 -9.16
C THR A 75 6.40 8.18 -9.94
N GLY A 76 6.64 7.57 -11.10
CA GLY A 76 7.76 7.93 -11.98
C GLY A 76 7.72 9.37 -12.47
N LEU A 77 6.53 9.92 -12.68
CA LEU A 77 6.30 11.34 -13.04
C LEU A 77 6.36 12.29 -11.82
N GLY A 78 6.49 11.77 -10.59
CA GLY A 78 6.56 12.57 -9.37
C GLY A 78 5.22 13.20 -8.92
N VAL A 79 4.12 12.91 -9.61
CA VAL A 79 2.78 13.45 -9.29
C VAL A 79 2.18 12.73 -8.09
N TYR A 80 2.40 11.42 -7.98
CA TYR A 80 1.84 10.60 -6.92
C TYR A 80 2.22 11.12 -5.52
N ARG A 81 3.47 11.57 -5.34
CA ARG A 81 3.98 12.08 -4.05
C ARG A 81 3.20 13.32 -3.57
N LYS A 82 2.77 14.19 -4.48
CA LYS A 82 1.97 15.39 -4.15
C LYS A 82 0.57 14.98 -3.67
N TRP A 83 -0.07 14.03 -4.37
CA TRP A 83 -1.37 13.50 -3.96
C TRP A 83 -1.28 12.76 -2.63
N ALA A 84 -0.24 11.96 -2.42
CA ALA A 84 -0.03 11.22 -1.18
C ALA A 84 0.15 12.15 0.04
N GLN A 85 0.77 13.32 -0.13
CA GLN A 85 0.87 14.33 0.93
C GLN A 85 -0.49 14.94 1.29
N THR A 86 -1.35 15.15 0.30
CA THR A 86 -2.69 15.74 0.51
C THR A 86 -3.68 14.73 1.07
N PHE A 87 -3.77 13.53 0.48
CA PHE A 87 -4.73 12.50 0.87
C PHE A 87 -4.26 11.61 2.02
N GLY A 88 -2.97 11.70 2.38
CA GLY A 88 -2.38 11.03 3.51
C GLY A 88 -2.53 9.52 3.48
N ALA A 89 -2.89 8.94 4.63
CA ALA A 89 -2.98 7.50 4.80
C ALA A 89 -3.99 6.82 3.85
N GLY A 90 -5.05 7.51 3.42
CA GLY A 90 -6.07 6.91 2.54
C GLY A 90 -5.56 6.58 1.14
N LEU A 91 -4.48 7.22 0.67
CA LEU A 91 -3.82 6.87 -0.60
C LEU A 91 -2.58 5.98 -0.39
N LEU A 92 -1.95 6.05 0.80
CA LEU A 92 -0.73 5.30 1.13
C LEU A 92 -0.99 3.85 1.60
N VAL A 93 -2.12 3.59 2.25
CA VAL A 93 -2.48 2.25 2.78
C VAL A 93 -2.92 1.26 1.69
N PRO A 94 -3.69 1.65 0.67
CA PRO A 94 -4.13 0.73 -0.40
C PRO A 94 -2.98 0.23 -1.28
N ILE A 95 -3.29 -0.71 -2.18
CA ILE A 95 -2.31 -1.33 -3.11
C ILE A 95 -1.51 -0.32 -3.94
N VAL A 96 -2.12 0.81 -4.32
CA VAL A 96 -1.44 1.89 -5.06
C VAL A 96 -0.33 2.56 -4.24
N GLY A 97 -0.47 2.64 -2.91
CA GLY A 97 0.58 3.16 -2.02
C GLY A 97 1.77 2.21 -1.93
N PHE A 98 1.51 0.90 -1.93
CA PHE A 98 2.56 -0.12 -2.03
C PHE A 98 3.32 -0.02 -3.35
N VAL A 99 2.62 0.17 -4.48
CA VAL A 99 3.23 0.39 -5.79
C VAL A 99 4.09 1.65 -5.81
N ASN A 100 3.65 2.75 -5.20
CA ASN A 100 4.48 3.95 -5.08
C ASN A 100 5.76 3.68 -4.28
N ALA A 101 5.69 2.92 -3.19
CA ALA A 101 6.88 2.55 -2.41
C ALA A 101 7.85 1.70 -3.25
N MET A 102 7.35 0.72 -3.99
CA MET A 102 8.16 -0.11 -4.91
C MET A 102 8.78 0.72 -6.02
N ALA A 103 8.00 1.53 -6.73
CA ALA A 103 8.47 2.36 -7.83
C ALA A 103 9.49 3.41 -7.32
N SER A 104 9.26 4.00 -6.15
CA SER A 104 10.23 4.92 -5.52
C SER A 104 11.54 4.21 -5.20
N ALA A 105 11.49 3.00 -4.60
CA ALA A 105 12.69 2.21 -4.31
C ALA A 105 13.46 1.85 -5.58
N ALA A 106 12.76 1.51 -6.66
CA ALA A 106 13.36 1.22 -7.96
C ALA A 106 14.02 2.45 -8.59
N ILE A 107 13.44 3.64 -8.44
CA ILE A 107 14.01 4.90 -8.93
C ILE A 107 15.26 5.26 -8.13
N GLU A 108 15.22 5.12 -6.80
CA GLU A 108 16.32 5.50 -5.90
C GLU A 108 17.55 4.61 -6.10
N HIS A 109 17.35 3.30 -6.26
CA HIS A 109 18.46 2.36 -6.47
C HIS A 109 18.75 2.09 -7.95
N LYS A 110 18.28 2.95 -8.85
CA LYS A 110 18.55 2.83 -10.29
C LYS A 110 20.05 2.95 -10.59
N SER A 111 20.78 3.77 -9.84
CA SER A 111 22.23 3.98 -10.00
C SER A 111 23.06 2.74 -9.68
N GLU A 112 22.53 1.82 -8.88
CA GLU A 112 23.17 0.56 -8.50
C GLU A 112 22.96 -0.56 -9.55
N GLY A 113 22.20 -0.27 -10.62
CA GLY A 113 21.91 -1.22 -11.70
C GLY A 113 20.71 -2.14 -11.42
N PHE A 114 20.26 -2.86 -12.45
CA PHE A 114 19.00 -3.62 -12.40
C PHE A 114 19.05 -4.83 -11.44
N PHE A 115 20.13 -5.61 -11.50
CA PHE A 115 20.26 -6.84 -10.72
C PHE A 115 20.89 -6.65 -9.34
N ILE A 116 21.79 -5.67 -9.20
CA ILE A 116 22.55 -5.45 -7.96
C ILE A 116 21.85 -4.41 -7.07
N GLY A 117 21.17 -3.43 -7.68
CA GLY A 117 20.40 -2.41 -6.98
C GLY A 117 18.91 -2.69 -6.89
N ILE A 118 18.22 -2.56 -8.03
CA ILE A 118 16.75 -2.55 -8.08
C ILE A 118 16.15 -3.88 -7.60
N GLY A 119 16.64 -5.00 -8.13
CA GLY A 119 16.10 -6.34 -7.83
C GLY A 119 16.07 -6.69 -6.34
N PRO A 120 17.21 -6.63 -5.62
CA PRO A 120 17.27 -6.92 -4.19
C PRO A 120 16.35 -6.02 -3.36
N GLN A 121 16.24 -4.74 -3.72
CA GLN A 121 15.38 -3.79 -3.00
C GLN A 121 13.90 -4.08 -3.21
N LEU A 122 13.48 -4.36 -4.45
CA LEU A 122 12.11 -4.79 -4.74
C LEU A 122 11.78 -6.09 -4.02
N PHE A 123 12.69 -7.07 -4.01
CA PHE A 123 12.49 -8.34 -3.31
C PHE A 123 12.43 -8.15 -1.79
N ARG A 124 13.19 -7.22 -1.22
CA ARG A 124 13.11 -6.88 0.21
C ARG A 124 11.74 -6.31 0.60
N LEU A 125 11.10 -5.54 -0.30
CA LEU A 125 9.75 -4.99 -0.07
C LEU A 125 8.65 -6.04 -0.31
N VAL A 126 8.73 -6.81 -1.39
CA VAL A 126 7.65 -7.71 -1.85
C VAL A 126 7.76 -9.11 -1.25
N GLY A 127 8.98 -9.59 -0.99
CA GLY A 127 9.27 -10.93 -0.50
C GLY A 127 8.47 -11.32 0.75
N PRO A 128 8.42 -10.49 1.80
CA PRO A 128 7.61 -10.79 2.99
C PRO A 128 6.12 -11.00 2.68
N ILE A 129 5.56 -10.23 1.74
CA ILE A 129 4.14 -10.32 1.36
C ILE A 129 3.86 -11.62 0.61
N ILE A 130 4.73 -12.01 -0.31
CA ILE A 130 4.60 -13.26 -1.06
C ILE A 130 4.68 -14.46 -0.09
N VAL A 131 5.68 -14.48 0.79
CA VAL A 131 5.87 -15.58 1.75
C VAL A 131 4.67 -15.69 2.69
N ALA A 132 4.23 -14.58 3.27
CA ALA A 132 3.06 -14.57 4.15
C ALA A 132 1.78 -15.01 3.42
N GLY A 133 1.58 -14.55 2.17
CA GLY A 133 0.43 -14.92 1.35
C GLY A 133 0.37 -16.41 1.05
N ILE A 134 1.50 -17.01 0.63
CA ILE A 134 1.58 -18.44 0.33
C ILE A 134 1.40 -19.27 1.61
N ALA A 135 2.04 -18.89 2.72
CA ALA A 135 1.92 -19.59 3.99
C ALA A 135 0.47 -19.57 4.51
N CYS A 136 -0.18 -18.40 4.51
CA CYS A 136 -1.59 -18.27 4.89
C CYS A 136 -2.50 -19.08 3.96
N ALA A 137 -2.29 -19.04 2.65
CA ALA A 137 -3.08 -19.80 1.69
C ALA A 137 -2.96 -21.31 1.94
N TYR A 138 -1.77 -21.82 2.23
CA TYR A 138 -1.55 -23.23 2.55
C TYR A 138 -2.26 -23.64 3.83
N VAL A 139 -2.08 -22.88 4.92
CA VAL A 139 -2.71 -23.16 6.22
C VAL A 139 -4.24 -23.15 6.09
N LEU A 140 -4.82 -22.13 5.45
CA LEU A 140 -6.26 -22.02 5.27
C LEU A 140 -6.82 -23.10 4.34
N SER A 141 -6.10 -23.44 3.27
CA SER A 141 -6.51 -24.51 2.35
C SER A 141 -6.51 -25.87 3.04
N PHE A 142 -5.47 -26.15 3.83
CA PHE A 142 -5.37 -27.37 4.62
C PHE A 142 -6.47 -27.46 5.68
N ALA A 143 -6.70 -26.38 6.43
CA ALA A 143 -7.79 -26.33 7.41
C ALA A 143 -9.17 -26.55 6.76
N ARG A 144 -9.42 -25.91 5.61
CA ARG A 144 -10.67 -26.08 4.85
C ARG A 144 -10.86 -27.52 4.37
N LEU A 145 -9.78 -28.18 3.93
CA LEU A 145 -9.82 -29.58 3.51
C LEU A 145 -10.18 -30.50 4.69
N LEU A 146 -9.55 -30.31 5.84
CA LEU A 146 -9.86 -31.10 7.05
C LEU A 146 -11.33 -30.95 7.46
N ILE A 147 -11.82 -29.70 7.55
CA ILE A 147 -13.23 -29.44 7.90
C ILE A 147 -14.16 -30.18 6.93
N LYS A 148 -13.87 -30.11 5.62
CA LYS A 148 -14.69 -30.78 4.60
C LYS A 148 -14.66 -32.30 4.74
N VAL A 149 -13.56 -32.89 5.18
CA VAL A 149 -13.43 -34.35 5.40
C VAL A 149 -14.16 -34.81 6.67
N PHE A 150 -14.20 -33.99 7.73
CA PHE A 150 -14.86 -34.36 9.00
C PHE A 150 -16.38 -34.08 9.04
N ILE A 151 -16.88 -33.19 8.18
CA ILE A 151 -18.31 -32.78 8.14
C ILE A 151 -19.11 -33.52 7.04
N GLN A 152 -18.44 -34.37 6.25
CA GLN A 152 -19.06 -35.22 5.23
C GLN A 152 -19.21 -36.65 5.74
#